data_AF-Q7X513-F1
#
_entry.id   AF-Q7X513-F1
#
_cell.length_a   1.000
_cell.length_b   1.000
_cell.length_c   1.000
_cell.angle_alpha   90.00
_cell.angle_beta   90.00
_cell.angle_gamma   90.00
#
_symmetry.space_group_name_H-M   'P 1'
#
loop_
_entity.id
_entity.type
_entity.pdbx_description
1 polymer ?
#
loop_
_entity_poly.entity_id
_entity_poly.type
_entity_poly.pdbx_seq_one_letter_code
_entity_poly.pdbx_strand_id
1 'polypeptide(L)'
;VYLSGWTIAALRSEFGPLPDQSMHEKTSVPVLIEELYTFLRQADSRELNDIFRSLDKARKEGDKTREKELIEKIDGFQTHVVPVIADIDAGFGNAEATYLLAKKMIEAGACALQIENQVSDEKQCGHQDGKVTVPHDVFLAKIRACRHAFLELGVEDGVVVTRTDSLGAGLTQQIAVSHKPGDIGDQYNSFLDCEEITAENARNRDVIINRNGKMMRPKRLPSNLYQFRPGTGEDRCVLDCITSLQNGATDLDRDQS
;
A
#
# COMPACT_ATOMS: atom_id res chain seq x y z
N VAL A 1 7.67 -4.64 -12.56
CA VAL A 1 6.72 -5.71 -12.18
C VAL A 1 5.78 -5.17 -11.11
N TYR A 2 4.51 -5.58 -11.09
CA TYR A 2 3.58 -5.28 -10.00
C TYR A 2 3.25 -6.57 -9.27
N LEU A 3 3.29 -6.55 -7.94
CA LEU A 3 2.94 -7.67 -7.09
C LEU A 3 1.62 -7.35 -6.38
N SER A 4 0.57 -8.05 -6.81
CA SER A 4 -0.83 -7.80 -6.44
C SER A 4 -1.21 -8.53 -5.15
N GLY A 5 -1.65 -7.79 -4.12
CA GLY A 5 -2.20 -8.35 -2.88
C GLY A 5 -3.40 -9.27 -3.15
N TRP A 6 -4.29 -8.83 -4.05
CA TRP A 6 -5.44 -9.64 -4.51
C TRP A 6 -5.03 -11.00 -5.08
N THR A 7 -4.00 -11.04 -5.94
CA THR A 7 -3.52 -12.30 -6.54
C THR A 7 -2.88 -13.21 -5.50
N ILE A 8 -2.19 -12.65 -4.52
CA ILE A 8 -1.62 -13.40 -3.41
C ILE A 8 -2.72 -14.03 -2.58
N ALA A 9 -3.74 -13.25 -2.19
CA ALA A 9 -4.89 -13.75 -1.44
C ALA A 9 -5.61 -14.90 -2.19
N ALA A 10 -5.79 -14.74 -3.51
CA ALA A 10 -6.52 -15.71 -4.32
C ALA A 10 -5.73 -17.00 -4.62
N LEU A 11 -4.41 -16.95 -4.74
CA LEU A 11 -3.62 -18.05 -5.31
C LEU A 11 -2.46 -18.56 -4.45
N ARG A 12 -1.98 -17.79 -3.46
CA ARG A 12 -0.73 -18.08 -2.75
C ARG A 12 -0.92 -18.41 -1.27
N SER A 13 -2.09 -18.13 -0.73
CA SER A 13 -2.48 -18.43 0.64
C SER A 13 -2.49 -19.94 0.92
N GLU A 14 -1.90 -20.36 2.05
CA GLU A 14 -1.98 -21.74 2.54
C GLU A 14 -3.41 -22.17 2.89
N PHE A 15 -4.31 -21.21 3.16
CA PHE A 15 -5.74 -21.46 3.38
C PHE A 15 -6.52 -21.78 2.09
N GLY A 16 -5.85 -21.76 0.93
CA GLY A 16 -6.51 -21.78 -0.37
C GLY A 16 -7.04 -20.39 -0.76
N PRO A 17 -7.92 -20.30 -1.77
CA PRO A 17 -8.38 -19.01 -2.29
C PRO A 17 -9.15 -18.18 -1.25
N LEU A 18 -8.66 -16.97 -0.97
CA LEU A 18 -9.29 -16.02 -0.06
C LEU A 18 -9.76 -14.76 -0.81
N PRO A 19 -10.76 -14.03 -0.27
CA PRO A 19 -11.06 -12.69 -0.73
C PRO A 19 -9.96 -11.71 -0.33
N ASP A 20 -9.92 -10.58 -1.02
CA ASP A 20 -8.93 -9.53 -0.86
C ASP A 20 -9.22 -8.64 0.37
N GLN A 21 -8.85 -9.16 1.53
CA GLN A 21 -9.13 -8.58 2.86
C GLN A 21 -7.95 -8.78 3.83
N SER A 22 -6.73 -8.96 3.31
CA SER A 22 -5.51 -9.16 4.12
C SER A 22 -5.58 -10.30 5.15
N MET A 23 -6.42 -11.32 4.89
CA MET A 23 -6.64 -12.45 5.82
C MET A 23 -5.64 -13.60 5.65
N HIS A 24 -4.89 -13.62 4.55
CA HIS A 24 -3.86 -14.62 4.31
C HIS A 24 -2.64 -14.37 5.21
N GLU A 25 -1.80 -15.39 5.37
CA GLU A 25 -0.54 -15.26 6.07
C GLU A 25 0.36 -14.23 5.38
N LYS A 26 0.72 -13.17 6.12
CA LYS A 26 1.52 -12.04 5.60
C LYS A 26 2.88 -12.45 5.03
N THR A 27 3.38 -13.63 5.38
CA THR A 27 4.64 -14.19 4.86
C THR A 27 4.55 -14.58 3.39
N SER A 28 3.35 -14.87 2.87
CA SER A 28 3.16 -15.19 1.45
C SER A 28 3.59 -14.04 0.52
N VAL A 29 3.49 -12.79 0.99
CA VAL A 29 3.88 -11.58 0.25
C VAL A 29 5.40 -11.53 -0.03
N PRO A 30 6.30 -11.48 0.98
CA PRO A 30 7.74 -11.47 0.73
C PRO A 30 8.24 -12.76 0.08
N VAL A 31 7.62 -13.92 0.35
CA VAL A 31 7.97 -15.19 -0.31
C VAL A 31 7.77 -15.10 -1.82
N LEU A 32 6.69 -14.46 -2.28
CA LEU A 32 6.46 -14.26 -3.71
C LEU A 32 7.48 -13.30 -4.33
N ILE A 33 7.88 -12.24 -3.62
CA ILE A 33 8.93 -11.31 -4.08
C ILE A 33 10.25 -12.07 -4.29
N GLU A 34 10.65 -12.89 -3.30
CA GLU A 34 11.86 -13.69 -3.36
C GLU A 34 11.80 -14.73 -4.50
N GLU A 35 10.66 -15.41 -4.66
CA GLU A 35 10.43 -16.35 -5.76
C GLU A 35 10.59 -15.64 -7.10
N LEU A 36 9.94 -14.49 -7.30
CA LEU A 36 10.03 -13.72 -8.53
C LEU A 36 11.49 -13.40 -8.89
N TYR A 37 12.25 -12.81 -7.96
CA TYR A 37 13.65 -12.48 -8.24
C TYR A 37 14.54 -13.71 -8.39
N THR A 38 14.23 -14.82 -7.73
CA THR A 38 14.92 -16.10 -7.93
C THR A 38 14.77 -16.57 -9.38
N PHE A 39 13.55 -16.53 -9.93
CA PHE A 39 13.30 -16.92 -11.32
C PHE A 39 13.93 -15.96 -12.33
N LEU A 40 13.91 -14.65 -12.08
CA LEU A 40 14.56 -13.66 -12.95
C LEU A 40 16.08 -13.85 -12.99
N ARG A 41 16.72 -14.05 -11.83
CA ARG A 41 18.16 -14.35 -11.74
C ARG A 41 18.52 -15.69 -12.39
N GLN A 42 17.63 -16.66 -12.31
CA GLN A 42 17.83 -17.96 -12.96
C GLN A 42 17.72 -17.85 -14.48
N ALA A 43 16.84 -17.00 -15.00
CA ALA A 43 16.76 -16.69 -16.43
C ALA A 43 18.08 -16.06 -16.92
N ASP A 44 18.60 -15.05 -16.22
CA ASP A 44 19.91 -14.44 -16.50
C ASP A 44 21.03 -15.48 -16.52
N SER A 45 21.11 -16.29 -15.47
CA SER A 45 22.13 -17.33 -15.33
C SER A 45 22.08 -18.32 -16.49
N ARG A 46 20.89 -18.74 -16.91
CA ARG A 46 20.74 -19.67 -18.04
C ARG A 46 21.24 -19.06 -19.34
N GLU A 47 20.81 -17.85 -19.68
CA GLU A 47 21.19 -17.20 -20.94
C GLU A 47 22.68 -16.89 -21.01
N LEU A 48 23.25 -16.34 -19.92
CA LEU A 48 24.69 -16.10 -19.82
C LEU A 48 25.49 -17.39 -19.96
N ASN A 49 25.05 -18.49 -19.32
CA ASN A 49 25.71 -19.79 -19.45
C ASN A 49 25.74 -20.30 -20.90
N ASP A 50 24.68 -20.10 -21.66
CA ASP A 50 24.64 -20.50 -23.08
C ASP A 50 25.58 -19.62 -23.94
N ILE A 51 25.72 -18.33 -23.60
CA ILE A 51 26.72 -17.44 -24.22
C ILE A 51 28.14 -17.88 -23.86
N PHE A 52 28.43 -18.20 -22.59
CA PHE A 52 29.74 -18.70 -22.16
C PHE A 52 30.13 -20.02 -22.82
N ARG A 53 29.21 -20.97 -22.95
CA ARG A 53 29.45 -22.22 -23.70
C ARG A 53 29.81 -21.97 -25.16
N SER A 54 29.13 -21.00 -25.78
CA SER A 54 29.43 -20.56 -27.15
C SER A 54 30.81 -19.90 -27.24
N LEU A 55 31.21 -19.14 -26.21
CA LEU A 55 32.51 -18.47 -26.12
C LEU A 55 33.64 -19.48 -26.00
N ASP A 56 33.49 -20.49 -25.13
CA ASP A 56 34.46 -21.57 -24.97
C ASP A 56 34.64 -22.37 -26.26
N LYS A 57 33.56 -22.57 -27.02
CA LYS A 57 33.62 -23.21 -28.33
C LYS A 57 34.41 -22.35 -29.33
N ALA A 58 34.09 -21.06 -29.45
CA ALA A 58 34.79 -20.14 -30.35
C ALA A 58 36.30 -20.07 -30.04
N ARG A 59 36.66 -20.05 -28.75
CA ARG A 59 38.05 -20.09 -28.28
C ARG A 59 38.78 -21.37 -28.70
N LYS A 60 38.13 -22.53 -28.54
CA LYS A 60 38.70 -23.83 -28.95
C LYS A 60 38.90 -23.92 -30.46
N GLU A 61 38.00 -23.31 -31.23
CA GLU A 61 38.07 -23.26 -32.70
C GLU A 61 39.03 -22.18 -33.22
N GLY A 62 39.53 -21.29 -32.35
CA GLY A 62 40.41 -20.18 -32.72
C GLY A 62 39.69 -19.04 -33.46
N ASP A 63 38.35 -19.00 -33.42
CA ASP A 63 37.54 -17.97 -34.08
C ASP A 63 37.55 -16.67 -33.26
N LYS A 64 38.50 -15.80 -33.58
CA LYS A 64 38.71 -14.51 -32.89
C LYS A 64 37.61 -13.49 -33.15
N THR A 65 36.95 -13.55 -34.30
CA THR A 65 35.83 -12.67 -34.60
C THR A 65 34.65 -13.03 -33.72
N ARG A 66 34.31 -14.32 -33.66
CA ARG A 66 33.20 -14.81 -32.83
C ARG A 66 33.46 -14.68 -31.34
N GLU A 67 34.70 -14.91 -30.90
CA GLU A 67 35.11 -14.65 -29.51
C GLU A 67 34.81 -13.20 -29.10
N LYS A 68 35.20 -12.23 -29.93
CA LYS A 68 34.96 -10.81 -29.65
C LYS A 68 33.46 -10.48 -29.58
N GLU A 69 32.66 -10.95 -30.53
CA GLU A 69 31.20 -10.74 -30.53
C GLU A 69 30.52 -11.30 -29.28
N LEU A 70 30.96 -12.47 -28.80
CA LEU A 70 30.36 -13.10 -27.62
C LEU A 70 30.75 -12.38 -26.32
N ILE A 71 31.97 -11.85 -26.24
CA ILE A 71 32.39 -11.00 -25.11
C ILE A 71 31.56 -9.71 -25.10
N GLU A 72 31.37 -9.04 -26.24
CA GLU A 72 30.50 -7.85 -26.33
C GLU A 72 29.06 -8.15 -25.90
N LYS A 73 28.54 -9.36 -26.20
CA LYS A 73 27.22 -9.80 -25.72
C LYS A 73 27.16 -10.04 -24.22
N ILE A 74 28.23 -10.54 -23.61
CA ILE A 74 28.31 -10.74 -22.16
C ILE A 74 28.36 -9.37 -21.46
N ASP A 75 29.25 -8.50 -21.92
CA ASP A 75 29.45 -7.17 -21.33
C ASP A 75 28.20 -6.28 -21.51
N GLY A 76 27.48 -6.45 -22.62
CA GLY A 76 26.22 -5.79 -22.92
C GLY A 76 24.96 -6.56 -22.49
N PHE A 77 25.09 -7.62 -21.68
CA PHE A 77 23.93 -8.43 -21.28
C PHE A 77 22.96 -7.60 -20.45
N GLN A 78 21.70 -7.57 -20.88
CA GLN A 78 20.62 -6.90 -20.16
C GLN A 78 19.94 -7.89 -19.22
N THR A 79 20.05 -7.63 -17.92
CA THR A 79 19.40 -8.46 -16.89
C THR A 79 17.88 -8.45 -17.02
N HIS A 80 17.25 -9.58 -16.68
CA HIS A 80 15.81 -9.73 -16.50
C HIS A 80 15.34 -9.15 -15.16
N VAL A 81 16.25 -8.86 -14.22
CA VAL A 81 15.94 -8.25 -12.94
C VAL A 81 15.46 -6.81 -13.17
N VAL A 82 14.21 -6.54 -12.78
CA VAL A 82 13.55 -5.25 -12.96
C VAL A 82 12.88 -4.81 -11.65
N PRO A 83 12.65 -3.51 -11.43
CA PRO A 83 11.96 -3.01 -10.25
C PRO A 83 10.58 -3.66 -10.04
N VAL A 84 10.24 -3.88 -8.77
CA VAL A 84 8.91 -4.32 -8.34
C VAL A 84 8.24 -3.24 -7.49
N ILE A 85 6.99 -2.93 -7.82
CA ILE A 85 6.05 -2.24 -6.92
C ILE A 85 5.28 -3.34 -6.20
N ALA A 86 5.50 -3.46 -4.89
CA ALA A 86 4.91 -4.49 -4.07
C ALA A 86 3.79 -3.93 -3.20
N ASP A 87 2.59 -4.48 -3.37
CA ASP A 87 1.42 -4.19 -2.57
C ASP A 87 1.58 -4.76 -1.16
N ILE A 88 1.44 -3.91 -0.14
CA ILE A 88 1.49 -4.31 1.28
C ILE A 88 0.10 -4.23 1.94
N ASP A 89 -0.95 -4.05 1.13
CA ASP A 89 -2.29 -3.70 1.59
C ASP A 89 -2.22 -2.49 2.57
N ALA A 90 -2.98 -2.53 3.66
CA ALA A 90 -2.88 -1.58 4.75
C ALA A 90 -1.75 -1.94 5.76
N GLY A 91 -0.81 -2.82 5.41
CA GLY A 91 0.35 -3.15 6.26
C GLY A 91 0.13 -4.26 7.29
N PHE A 92 -0.92 -5.08 7.15
CA PHE A 92 -1.22 -6.28 7.96
C PHE A 92 -1.15 -6.06 9.49
N GLY A 93 -1.59 -4.89 9.96
CA GLY A 93 -1.65 -4.54 11.38
C GLY A 93 -1.41 -3.05 11.66
N ASN A 94 -0.81 -2.78 12.83
CA ASN A 94 -0.38 -1.45 13.24
C ASN A 94 0.95 -1.05 12.55
N ALA A 95 1.46 0.16 12.83
CA ALA A 95 2.69 0.67 12.23
C ALA A 95 3.93 -0.21 12.48
N GLU A 96 4.04 -0.85 13.66
CA GLU A 96 5.16 -1.75 13.95
C GLU A 96 5.09 -3.04 13.11
N ALA A 97 3.90 -3.63 12.99
CA ALA A 97 3.67 -4.77 12.10
C ALA A 97 3.94 -4.41 10.62
N THR A 98 3.55 -3.21 10.20
CA THR A 98 3.84 -2.68 8.87
C THR A 98 5.36 -2.57 8.64
N TYR A 99 6.11 -2.02 9.60
CA TYR A 99 7.57 -1.94 9.51
C TYR A 99 8.20 -3.35 9.38
N LEU A 100 7.78 -4.31 10.19
CA LEU A 100 8.32 -5.68 10.15
C LEU A 100 8.08 -6.36 8.79
N LEU A 101 6.87 -6.21 8.24
CA LEU A 101 6.53 -6.76 6.93
C LEU A 101 7.28 -6.02 5.80
N ALA A 102 7.30 -4.70 5.84
CA ALA A 102 8.03 -3.88 4.88
C ALA A 102 9.51 -4.26 4.83
N LYS A 103 10.16 -4.41 6.00
CA LYS A 103 11.55 -4.87 6.09
C LYS A 103 11.75 -6.21 5.38
N LYS A 104 10.87 -7.19 5.63
CA LYS A 104 10.95 -8.50 4.98
C LYS A 104 10.76 -8.43 3.46
N MET A 105 9.85 -7.58 2.98
CA MET A 105 9.61 -7.37 1.55
C MET A 105 10.83 -6.72 0.87
N ILE A 106 11.47 -5.76 1.53
CA ILE A 106 12.68 -5.10 1.03
C ILE A 106 13.87 -6.07 1.03
N GLU A 107 14.06 -6.85 2.10
CA GLU A 107 15.06 -7.93 2.15
C GLU A 107 14.88 -8.94 1.00
N ALA A 108 13.63 -9.21 0.59
CA ALA A 108 13.33 -10.07 -0.55
C ALA A 108 13.60 -9.41 -1.92
N GLY A 109 13.86 -8.10 -1.97
CA GLY A 109 14.24 -7.34 -3.17
C GLY A 109 13.25 -6.25 -3.60
N ALA A 110 12.22 -5.96 -2.82
CA ALA A 110 11.29 -4.87 -3.16
C ALA A 110 11.95 -3.49 -3.00
N CYS A 111 11.96 -2.70 -4.08
CA CYS A 111 12.46 -1.32 -4.06
C CYS A 111 11.33 -0.29 -3.96
N ALA A 112 10.08 -0.70 -4.20
CA ALA A 112 8.89 0.13 -4.06
C ALA A 112 7.80 -0.61 -3.29
N LEU A 113 7.21 0.06 -2.30
CA LEU A 113 6.09 -0.46 -1.51
C LEU A 113 4.86 0.42 -1.74
N GLN A 114 3.74 -0.19 -2.08
CA GLN A 114 2.44 0.48 -2.15
C GLN A 114 1.65 0.17 -0.88
N ILE A 115 1.18 1.20 -0.18
CA ILE A 115 0.39 1.09 1.04
C ILE A 115 -0.88 1.94 0.96
N GLU A 116 -1.98 1.45 1.54
CA GLU A 116 -3.30 2.08 1.43
C GLU A 116 -3.91 2.53 2.76
N ASN A 117 -4.84 3.50 2.69
CA ASN A 117 -5.50 4.10 3.86
C ASN A 117 -6.84 3.43 4.25
N GLN A 118 -7.24 2.36 3.57
CA GLN A 118 -8.46 1.62 3.88
C GLN A 118 -8.27 0.57 5.01
N VAL A 119 -9.41 0.14 5.56
CA VAL A 119 -9.55 -0.98 6.50
C VAL A 119 -10.35 -2.07 5.79
N SER A 120 -9.64 -2.95 5.08
CA SER A 120 -10.22 -3.89 4.10
C SER A 120 -11.10 -4.99 4.74
N ASP A 121 -10.83 -5.36 5.99
CA ASP A 121 -11.58 -6.34 6.78
C ASP A 121 -12.92 -5.81 7.32
N GLU A 122 -13.15 -4.51 7.24
CA GLU A 122 -14.34 -3.83 7.80
C GLU A 122 -15.30 -3.31 6.73
N LYS A 123 -15.00 -3.66 5.47
CA LYS A 123 -15.80 -3.33 4.29
C LYS A 123 -17.25 -3.79 4.44
N GLN A 124 -18.18 -2.87 4.20
CA GLN A 124 -19.62 -3.14 4.25
C GLN A 124 -20.17 -3.47 2.86
N CYS A 125 -20.26 -4.75 2.50
CA CYS A 125 -20.69 -5.22 1.17
C CYS A 125 -22.10 -4.78 0.73
N GLY A 126 -22.97 -4.34 1.65
CA GLY A 126 -24.31 -3.84 1.35
C GLY A 126 -24.42 -2.34 1.05
N HIS A 127 -23.31 -1.59 1.06
CA HIS A 127 -23.28 -0.15 0.84
C HIS A 127 -22.52 0.19 -0.45
N GLN A 128 -23.06 1.11 -1.26
CA GLN A 128 -22.45 1.55 -2.52
C GLN A 128 -21.00 2.06 -2.31
N ASP A 129 -20.76 2.81 -1.22
CA ASP A 129 -19.45 3.29 -0.78
C ASP A 129 -19.02 2.61 0.53
N GLY A 130 -19.08 1.27 0.56
CA GLY A 130 -18.87 0.47 1.77
C GLY A 130 -17.43 0.36 2.28
N LYS A 131 -16.44 0.97 1.61
CA LYS A 131 -15.05 0.97 2.08
C LYS A 131 -14.90 1.90 3.29
N VAL A 132 -13.94 1.58 4.14
CA VAL A 132 -13.69 2.26 5.42
C VAL A 132 -12.28 2.84 5.40
N THR A 133 -12.10 4.11 5.72
CA THR A 133 -10.77 4.74 5.83
C THR A 133 -10.36 4.98 7.28
N VAL A 134 -9.06 5.14 7.49
CA VAL A 134 -8.50 5.62 8.77
C VAL A 134 -8.17 7.13 8.72
N PRO A 135 -8.13 7.82 9.87
CA PRO A 135 -7.57 9.16 9.96
C PRO A 135 -6.11 9.22 9.49
N HIS A 136 -5.71 10.37 8.95
CA HIS A 136 -4.38 10.60 8.41
C HIS A 136 -3.25 10.22 9.36
N ASP A 137 -3.32 10.55 10.66
CA ASP A 137 -2.24 10.24 11.60
C ASP A 137 -1.94 8.74 11.71
N VAL A 138 -2.97 7.89 11.57
CA VAL A 138 -2.84 6.43 11.55
C VAL A 138 -2.11 5.99 10.28
N PHE A 139 -2.50 6.53 9.12
CA PHE A 139 -1.89 6.18 7.84
C PHE A 139 -0.46 6.72 7.72
N LEU A 140 -0.20 7.96 8.13
CA LEU A 140 1.11 8.59 8.16
C LEU A 140 2.10 7.83 9.05
N ALA A 141 1.63 7.24 10.16
CA ALA A 141 2.47 6.37 10.98
C ALA A 141 2.96 5.12 10.22
N LYS A 142 2.11 4.54 9.36
CA LYS A 142 2.46 3.40 8.51
C LYS A 142 3.41 3.81 7.37
N ILE A 143 3.21 4.98 6.75
CA ILE A 143 4.17 5.54 5.76
C ILE A 143 5.57 5.69 6.40
N ARG A 144 5.63 6.27 7.60
CA ARG A 144 6.89 6.39 8.35
C ARG A 144 7.50 5.04 8.66
N ALA A 145 6.69 4.04 9.03
CA ALA A 145 7.15 2.68 9.26
C ALA A 145 7.81 2.05 8.02
N CYS A 146 7.20 2.17 6.84
CA CYS A 146 7.81 1.75 5.57
C CYS A 146 9.12 2.50 5.29
N ARG A 147 9.15 3.82 5.50
CA ARG A 147 10.37 4.63 5.31
C ARG A 147 11.49 4.19 6.25
N HIS A 148 11.19 3.93 7.52
CA HIS A 148 12.19 3.43 8.47
C HIS A 148 12.77 2.09 8.05
N ALA A 149 11.97 1.17 7.50
CA ALA A 149 12.45 -0.11 6.99
C ALA A 149 13.46 0.07 5.84
N PHE A 150 13.18 0.98 4.89
CA PHE A 150 14.12 1.32 3.82
C PHE A 150 15.43 1.92 4.36
N LEU A 151 15.32 2.89 5.26
CA LEU A 151 16.49 3.57 5.86
C LEU A 151 17.36 2.59 6.64
N GLU A 152 16.77 1.68 7.41
CA GLU A 152 17.52 0.69 8.18
C GLU A 152 18.30 -0.28 7.30
N LEU A 153 17.71 -0.69 6.17
CA LEU A 153 18.35 -1.58 5.20
C LEU A 153 19.32 -0.87 4.25
N GLY A 154 19.50 0.46 4.40
CA GLY A 154 20.40 1.25 3.56
C GLY A 154 19.90 1.45 2.12
N VAL A 155 18.59 1.33 1.90
CA VAL A 155 17.95 1.53 0.59
C VAL A 155 17.39 2.96 0.53
N GLU A 156 18.28 3.93 0.35
CA GLU A 156 17.95 5.37 0.44
C GLU A 156 16.93 5.81 -0.62
N ASP A 157 17.03 5.28 -1.84
CA ASP A 157 16.14 5.57 -2.97
C ASP A 157 14.82 4.75 -2.94
N GLY A 158 14.51 4.10 -1.82
CA GLY A 158 13.28 3.32 -1.65
C GLY A 158 12.03 4.16 -1.91
N VAL A 159 11.08 3.61 -2.68
CA VAL A 159 9.86 4.31 -3.07
C VAL A 159 8.70 3.87 -2.19
N VAL A 160 7.96 4.83 -1.63
CA VAL A 160 6.69 4.58 -0.95
C VAL A 160 5.58 5.20 -1.78
N VAL A 161 4.74 4.34 -2.37
CA VAL A 161 3.52 4.72 -3.09
C VAL A 161 2.38 4.72 -2.08
N THR A 162 1.66 5.83 -1.96
CA THR A 162 0.46 5.87 -1.12
C THR A 162 -0.78 5.80 -1.98
N ARG A 163 -1.59 4.77 -1.73
CA ARG A 163 -2.91 4.61 -2.31
C ARG A 163 -3.98 5.22 -1.43
N THR A 164 -4.89 5.99 -2.02
CA THR A 164 -6.13 6.42 -1.36
C THR A 164 -7.34 5.68 -1.92
N ASP A 165 -8.16 5.16 -1.03
CA ASP A 165 -9.47 4.55 -1.34
C ASP A 165 -10.64 5.48 -0.99
N SER A 166 -10.36 6.75 -0.67
CA SER A 166 -11.38 7.72 -0.23
C SER A 166 -12.52 7.88 -1.24
N LEU A 167 -12.28 7.69 -2.54
CA LEU A 167 -13.28 7.85 -3.58
C LEU A 167 -14.50 6.94 -3.35
N GLY A 168 -14.25 5.65 -3.08
CA GLY A 168 -15.29 4.64 -2.83
C GLY A 168 -15.51 4.36 -1.34
N ALA A 169 -14.91 5.14 -0.44
CA ALA A 169 -15.05 4.99 1.01
C ALA A 169 -15.96 6.06 1.59
N GLY A 170 -17.19 5.67 1.92
CA GLY A 170 -18.18 6.51 2.59
C GLY A 170 -18.11 6.40 4.11
N LEU A 171 -17.19 5.59 4.67
CA LEU A 171 -17.18 5.22 6.08
C LEU A 171 -15.81 5.44 6.74
N THR A 172 -15.82 5.63 8.05
CA THR A 172 -14.64 5.61 8.92
C THR A 172 -14.93 4.96 10.27
N GLN A 173 -13.95 4.26 10.84
CA GLN A 173 -14.05 3.72 12.20
C GLN A 173 -13.79 4.75 13.29
N GLN A 174 -13.07 5.82 12.96
CA GLN A 174 -12.52 6.73 13.94
C GLN A 174 -12.91 8.17 13.63
N ILE A 175 -13.26 8.90 14.68
CA ILE A 175 -13.27 10.36 14.64
C ILE A 175 -11.84 10.79 14.94
N ALA A 176 -11.23 11.53 14.02
CA ALA A 176 -9.84 11.93 14.14
C ALA A 176 -9.63 12.82 15.37
N VAL A 177 -8.49 12.69 16.03
CA VAL A 177 -8.10 13.64 17.07
C VAL A 177 -7.73 14.95 16.40
N SER A 178 -8.27 16.06 16.90
CA SER A 178 -7.91 17.41 16.47
C SER A 178 -7.50 18.23 17.68
N HIS A 179 -6.43 18.99 17.53
CA HIS A 179 -5.88 19.86 18.56
C HIS A 179 -6.18 21.34 18.30
N LYS A 180 -6.42 21.71 17.04
CA LYS A 180 -6.77 23.08 16.63
C LYS A 180 -7.65 23.10 15.38
N PRO A 181 -8.54 24.09 15.24
CA PRO A 181 -9.32 24.26 14.01
C PRO A 181 -8.41 24.32 12.77
N GLY A 182 -8.81 23.60 11.73
CA GLY A 182 -8.10 23.50 10.46
C GLY A 182 -6.89 22.55 10.43
N ASP A 183 -6.54 21.87 11.53
CA ASP A 183 -5.56 20.78 11.45
C ASP A 183 -6.11 19.57 10.67
N ILE A 184 -5.24 18.60 10.39
CA ILE A 184 -5.60 17.47 9.53
C ILE A 184 -6.74 16.61 10.13
N GLY A 185 -6.81 16.52 11.46
CA GLY A 185 -7.90 15.85 12.16
C GLY A 185 -9.21 16.60 12.03
N ASP A 186 -9.20 17.93 12.16
CA ASP A 186 -10.38 18.77 11.95
C ASP A 186 -10.86 18.69 10.50
N GLN A 187 -9.95 18.76 9.53
CA GLN A 187 -10.26 18.62 8.11
C GLN A 187 -10.89 17.26 7.80
N TYR A 188 -10.32 16.16 8.31
CA TYR A 188 -10.90 14.82 8.16
C TYR A 188 -12.31 14.74 8.76
N ASN A 189 -12.46 15.20 10.00
CA ASN A 189 -13.75 15.22 10.68
C ASN A 189 -14.76 16.15 10.02
N SER A 190 -14.32 17.18 9.30
CA SER A 190 -15.18 18.13 8.60
C SER A 190 -16.03 17.45 7.53
N PHE A 191 -15.63 16.28 7.01
CA PHE A 191 -16.37 15.51 6.02
C PHE A 191 -17.49 14.62 6.61
N LEU A 192 -17.50 14.39 7.94
CA LEU A 192 -18.53 13.56 8.56
C LEU A 192 -19.93 14.12 8.30
N ASP A 193 -20.86 13.24 7.96
CA ASP A 193 -22.28 13.53 7.85
C ASP A 193 -22.87 13.60 9.26
N CYS A 194 -23.30 14.79 9.65
CA CYS A 194 -23.75 15.08 11.00
C CYS A 194 -25.07 15.85 10.98
N GLU A 195 -25.90 15.57 11.97
CA GLU A 195 -27.07 16.38 12.28
C GLU A 195 -26.79 17.26 13.51
N GLU A 196 -27.20 18.52 13.44
CA GLU A 196 -27.15 19.42 14.60
C GLU A 196 -28.22 19.01 15.61
N ILE A 197 -27.82 18.90 16.88
CA ILE A 197 -28.68 18.49 17.98
C ILE A 197 -28.56 19.47 19.14
N THR A 198 -29.51 19.39 20.07
CA THR A 198 -29.53 20.14 21.31
C THR A 198 -29.53 19.17 22.50
N ALA A 199 -29.35 19.68 23.72
CA ALA A 199 -29.39 18.84 24.91
C ALA A 199 -30.76 18.16 25.11
N GLU A 200 -31.83 18.77 24.62
CA GLU A 200 -33.20 18.27 24.76
C GLU A 200 -33.52 17.11 23.81
N ASN A 201 -32.87 17.04 22.64
CA ASN A 201 -33.12 16.00 21.63
C ASN A 201 -31.97 14.98 21.51
N ALA A 202 -30.91 15.15 22.29
CA ALA A 202 -29.87 14.16 22.50
C ALA A 202 -30.46 12.90 23.17
N ARG A 203 -30.11 11.73 22.65
CA ARG A 203 -30.57 10.44 23.18
C ARG A 203 -29.47 9.79 24.01
N ASN A 204 -29.88 8.94 24.93
CA ASN A 204 -28.93 8.11 25.68
C ASN A 204 -28.05 7.32 24.69
N ARG A 205 -26.72 7.35 24.90
CA ARG A 205 -25.68 6.70 24.08
C ARG A 205 -25.36 7.35 22.73
N ASP A 206 -25.88 8.54 22.45
CA ASP A 206 -25.40 9.32 21.31
C ASP A 206 -23.91 9.64 21.48
N VAL A 207 -23.16 9.51 20.38
CA VAL A 207 -21.83 10.09 20.27
C VAL A 207 -22.01 11.48 19.68
N ILE A 208 -21.44 12.49 20.33
CA ILE A 208 -21.60 13.89 19.98
C ILE A 208 -20.22 14.49 19.79
N ILE A 209 -20.03 15.23 18.71
CA ILE A 209 -18.85 16.05 18.47
C ILE A 209 -19.21 17.53 18.59
N ASN A 210 -18.28 18.35 19.05
CA ASN A 210 -18.40 19.79 18.91
C ASN A 210 -17.81 20.19 17.56
N ARG A 211 -18.62 20.82 16.69
CA ARG A 211 -18.15 21.42 15.44
C ARG A 211 -18.54 22.89 15.44
N ASN A 212 -17.55 23.77 15.53
CA ASN A 212 -17.76 25.23 15.52
C ASN A 212 -18.73 25.72 16.60
N GLY A 213 -18.63 25.16 17.82
CA GLY A 213 -19.46 25.54 18.97
C GLY A 213 -20.85 24.89 19.00
N LYS A 214 -21.17 24.03 18.03
CA LYS A 214 -22.46 23.33 17.92
C LYS A 214 -22.31 21.85 18.28
N MET A 215 -23.34 21.31 18.94
CA MET A 215 -23.43 19.87 19.22
C MET A 215 -23.90 19.15 17.96
N MET A 216 -23.04 18.29 17.42
CA MET A 216 -23.30 17.56 16.20
C MET A 216 -23.30 16.06 16.48
N ARG A 217 -24.31 15.33 16.00
CA ARG A 217 -24.38 13.87 16.04
C ARG A 217 -23.95 13.30 14.68
N PRO A 218 -22.75 12.72 14.54
CA PRO A 218 -22.38 12.04 13.30
C PRO A 218 -23.27 10.82 13.07
N LYS A 219 -23.70 10.64 11.82
CA LYS A 219 -24.43 9.44 11.41
C LYS A 219 -23.55 8.21 11.63
N ARG A 220 -24.08 7.23 12.34
CA ARG A 220 -23.36 6.03 12.77
C ARG A 220 -24.17 4.79 12.47
N LEU A 221 -23.53 3.78 11.87
CA LEU A 221 -24.13 2.49 11.57
C LEU A 221 -24.15 1.57 12.81
N PRO A 222 -25.01 0.54 12.84
CA PRO A 222 -24.97 -0.49 13.89
C PRO A 222 -23.62 -1.21 14.02
N SER A 223 -22.84 -1.26 12.93
CA SER A 223 -21.47 -1.77 12.89
C SER A 223 -20.43 -0.82 13.52
N ASN A 224 -20.89 0.27 14.15
CA ASN A 224 -20.04 1.27 14.80
C ASN A 224 -19.18 2.13 13.85
N LEU A 225 -19.51 2.16 12.56
CA LEU A 225 -18.86 3.01 11.56
C LEU A 225 -19.57 4.36 11.42
N TYR A 226 -18.82 5.43 11.25
CA TYR A 226 -19.34 6.77 10.97
C TYR A 226 -19.39 7.04 9.47
N GLN A 227 -20.39 7.80 9.03
CA GLN A 227 -20.59 8.13 7.61
C GLN A 227 -19.97 9.48 7.25
N PHE A 228 -19.31 9.54 6.10
CA PHE A 228 -19.00 10.78 5.40
C PHE A 228 -20.20 11.28 4.61
N ARG A 229 -20.24 12.59 4.33
CA ARG A 229 -21.25 13.14 3.43
C ARG A 229 -21.07 12.58 2.01
N PRO A 230 -22.16 12.23 1.30
CA PRO A 230 -22.11 11.88 -0.11
C PRO A 230 -21.45 12.96 -0.95
N GLY A 231 -20.74 12.57 -2.02
CA GLY A 231 -20.09 13.50 -2.95
C GLY A 231 -18.81 14.18 -2.41
N THR A 232 -18.24 13.69 -1.30
CA THR A 232 -16.97 14.20 -0.74
C THR A 232 -15.76 13.34 -1.11
N GLY A 233 -15.92 12.31 -1.94
CA GLY A 233 -14.88 11.35 -2.27
C GLY A 233 -13.65 12.01 -2.92
N GLU A 234 -13.88 12.85 -3.92
CA GLU A 234 -12.84 13.56 -4.65
C GLU A 234 -12.08 14.54 -3.75
N ASP A 235 -12.79 15.35 -2.97
CA ASP A 235 -12.18 16.31 -2.04
C ASP A 235 -11.30 15.60 -1.00
N ARG A 236 -11.76 14.46 -0.48
CA ARG A 236 -10.99 13.63 0.45
C ARG A 236 -9.78 13.00 -0.23
N CYS A 237 -9.91 12.48 -1.46
CA CYS A 237 -8.75 11.99 -2.22
C CYS A 237 -7.69 13.07 -2.44
N VAL A 238 -8.09 14.30 -2.77
CA VAL A 238 -7.15 15.42 -2.93
C VAL A 238 -6.43 15.71 -1.61
N LEU A 239 -7.16 15.76 -0.49
CA LEU A 239 -6.58 15.95 0.83
C LEU A 239 -5.60 14.82 1.20
N ASP A 240 -5.99 13.56 1.00
CA ASP A 240 -5.16 12.38 1.27
C ASP A 240 -3.84 12.46 0.47
N CYS A 241 -3.94 12.70 -0.84
CA CYS A 241 -2.80 12.77 -1.76
C CYS A 241 -1.81 13.89 -1.38
N ILE A 242 -2.30 15.11 -1.13
CA ILE A 242 -1.46 16.24 -0.72
C ILE A 242 -0.78 15.91 0.61
N THR A 243 -1.54 15.37 1.57
CA THR A 243 -1.03 15.05 2.90
C THR A 243 0.06 13.98 2.84
N SER A 244 -0.11 12.94 2.03
CA SER A 244 0.88 11.89 1.84
C SER A 244 2.20 12.44 1.28
N LEU A 245 2.17 13.23 0.21
CA LEU A 245 3.37 13.81 -0.40
C LEU A 245 4.10 14.77 0.54
N GLN A 246 3.37 15.51 1.37
CA GLN A 246 3.97 16.41 2.36
C GLN A 246 4.62 15.67 3.54
N ASN A 247 4.34 14.37 3.74
CA ASN A 247 4.72 13.62 4.93
C ASN A 247 5.50 12.32 4.65
N GLY A 248 6.16 12.23 3.49
CA GLY A 248 7.19 11.21 3.22
C GLY A 248 6.82 10.13 2.19
N ALA A 249 5.66 10.24 1.54
CA ALA A 249 5.37 9.48 0.33
C ALA A 249 6.21 9.98 -0.85
N THR A 250 6.58 9.07 -1.75
CA THR A 250 7.35 9.39 -2.97
C THR A 250 6.43 9.50 -4.18
N ASP A 251 5.32 8.75 -4.21
CA ASP A 251 4.37 8.71 -5.32
C ASP A 251 2.93 8.46 -4.84
N LEU A 252 1.96 8.66 -5.73
CA LEU A 252 0.53 8.54 -5.45
C LEU A 252 -0.11 7.49 -6.36
N ASP A 253 -1.01 6.69 -5.78
CA ASP A 253 -1.96 5.88 -6.50
C ASP A 253 -3.39 6.21 -6.06
N ARG A 254 -4.33 6.14 -7.00
CA ARG A 254 -5.75 6.37 -6.73
C ARG A 254 -6.51 5.13 -7.13
N ASP A 255 -7.29 4.58 -6.19
CA ASP A 255 -8.20 3.51 -6.53
C ASP A 255 -9.22 3.99 -7.59
N GLN A 256 -9.24 3.31 -8.74
CA GLN A 256 -10.14 3.59 -9.85
C GLN A 256 -11.45 2.78 -9.79
N SER A 257 -11.60 1.90 -8.78
CA SER A 257 -12.76 1.01 -8.63
C SER A 257 -13.98 1.65 -7.97
#